data_AF-A0A117SK43-F1
#
_entry.id   AF-A0A117SK43-F1
#
_cell.length_a   1.000
_cell.length_b   1.000
_cell.length_c   1.000
_cell.angle_alpha   90.00
_cell.angle_beta   90.00
_cell.angle_gamma   90.00
#
_symmetry.space_group_name_H-M   'P 1'
#
loop_
_entity.id
_entity.type
_entity.pdbx_description
1 polymer ?
#
loop_
_entity_poly.entity_id
_entity_poly.type
_entity_poly.pdbx_seq_one_letter_code
_entity_poly.pdbx_strand_id
1 'polypeptide(L)'
;MAGKGFSKLSAYKAFSKMDKSCAQGCVCSALCQLFMAKGFLSLSAQTGEKFNDKIPEDILDMFRSVPLIPERYKNIELYEAFSEVQSICDDCSTDEHDSYCTVNVVLTALGVLLEGKDYVSDKDKKLIEN
;
A
#
# COMPACT_ATOMS: atom_id res chain seq x y z
N MET A 1 -13.48 -17.27 -14.26
CA MET A 1 -13.19 -15.83 -14.15
C MET A 1 -12.78 -15.58 -12.72
N ALA A 2 -11.48 -15.54 -12.43
CA ALA A 2 -10.97 -15.28 -11.08
C ALA A 2 -11.23 -13.81 -10.73
N GLY A 3 -11.68 -13.53 -9.51
CA GLY A 3 -12.10 -12.21 -9.05
C GLY A 3 -11.05 -11.14 -9.35
N LYS A 4 -11.46 -10.12 -10.11
CA LYS A 4 -10.63 -8.95 -10.41
C LYS A 4 -10.76 -7.96 -9.25
N GLY A 5 -9.65 -7.48 -8.72
CA GLY A 5 -9.61 -6.48 -7.65
C GLY A 5 -9.40 -7.05 -6.24
N PHE A 6 -9.89 -6.33 -5.23
CA PHE A 6 -9.70 -6.69 -3.83
C PHE A 6 -10.41 -7.99 -3.46
N SER A 7 -9.68 -8.87 -2.79
CA SER A 7 -10.21 -10.08 -2.14
C SER A 7 -9.32 -10.43 -0.96
N LYS A 8 -9.83 -11.25 -0.04
CA LYS A 8 -9.02 -11.80 1.06
C LYS A 8 -7.75 -12.50 0.56
N LEU A 9 -7.84 -13.21 -0.57
CA LEU A 9 -6.72 -13.92 -1.17
C LEU A 9 -5.68 -12.97 -1.77
N SER A 10 -6.12 -11.94 -2.50
CA SER A 10 -5.18 -10.96 -3.07
C SER A 10 -4.52 -10.12 -1.97
N ALA A 11 -5.28 -9.73 -0.94
CA ALA A 11 -4.72 -9.08 0.25
C ALA A 11 -3.66 -9.96 0.96
N TYR A 12 -3.92 -11.27 1.11
CA TYR A 12 -2.95 -12.19 1.70
C TYR A 12 -1.68 -12.34 0.85
N LYS A 13 -1.80 -12.44 -0.48
CA LYS A 13 -0.64 -12.52 -1.39
C LYS A 13 0.22 -11.25 -1.30
N ALA A 14 -0.40 -10.08 -1.36
CA ALA A 14 0.28 -8.81 -1.21
C ALA A 14 0.96 -8.68 0.17
N PHE A 15 0.27 -9.09 1.24
CA PHE A 15 0.86 -9.12 2.59
C PHE A 15 2.11 -10.01 2.64
N SER A 16 2.07 -11.21 2.04
CA SER A 16 3.21 -12.13 2.03
C SER A 16 4.42 -11.56 1.29
N LYS A 17 4.22 -10.73 0.26
CA LYS A 17 5.30 -10.00 -0.42
C LYS A 17 5.84 -8.85 0.43
N MET A 18 4.96 -8.06 1.03
CA MET A 18 5.35 -6.97 1.94
C MET A 18 6.10 -7.44 3.18
N ASP A 19 5.75 -8.61 3.72
CA ASP A 19 6.44 -9.13 4.92
C ASP A 19 7.92 -9.44 4.63
N LYS A 20 8.25 -9.75 3.37
CA LYS A 20 9.63 -9.99 2.91
C LYS A 20 10.40 -8.70 2.59
N SER A 21 9.72 -7.58 2.32
CA SER A 21 10.37 -6.32 1.94
C SER A 21 10.89 -5.51 3.13
N CYS A 22 10.54 -5.88 4.37
CA CYS A 22 11.15 -5.32 5.57
C CYS A 22 12.59 -5.84 5.70
N ALA A 23 13.59 -5.00 5.38
CA ALA A 23 15.00 -5.37 5.45
C ALA A 23 15.42 -5.87 6.83
N GLN A 24 16.23 -6.93 6.88
CA GLN A 24 16.91 -7.37 8.10
C GLN A 24 17.74 -6.21 8.66
N GLY A 25 17.49 -5.84 9.92
CA GLY A 25 18.18 -4.72 10.60
C GLY A 25 17.45 -3.38 10.57
N CYS A 26 16.28 -3.28 9.92
CA CYS A 26 15.43 -2.10 10.05
C CYS A 26 14.67 -2.16 11.40
N VAL A 27 14.89 -1.18 12.28
CA VAL A 27 14.05 -1.01 13.47
C VAL A 27 12.68 -0.51 13.01
N CYS A 28 11.73 -1.43 12.88
CA CYS A 28 10.36 -1.10 12.55
C CYS A 28 9.75 -0.31 13.72
N SER A 29 9.68 1.02 13.57
CA SER A 29 8.94 1.89 14.49
C SER A 29 7.52 2.10 14.00
N ALA A 30 6.63 2.59 14.86
CA ALA A 30 5.28 2.99 14.48
C ALA A 30 5.25 4.11 13.42
N LEU A 31 6.38 4.79 13.18
CA LEU A 31 6.53 5.82 12.14
C LEU A 31 7.10 5.26 10.82
N CYS A 32 7.43 3.97 10.77
CA CYS A 32 7.87 3.32 9.54
C CYS A 32 6.67 3.05 8.62
N GLN A 33 6.69 3.64 7.42
CA GLN A 33 5.66 3.48 6.41
C GLN A 33 5.39 2.01 6.08
N LEU A 34 6.44 1.20 5.91
CA LEU A 34 6.32 -0.24 5.64
C LEU A 34 5.68 -1.00 6.79
N PHE A 35 6.01 -0.63 8.04
CA PHE A 35 5.43 -1.26 9.21
C PHE A 35 3.93 -1.01 9.28
N MET A 36 3.50 0.24 9.10
CA MET A 36 2.09 0.62 9.11
C MET A 36 1.32 0.00 7.95
N ALA A 37 1.84 0.13 6.73
CA ALA A 37 1.22 -0.44 5.54
C ALA A 37 1.07 -1.96 5.64
N LYS A 38 2.09 -2.66 6.15
CA LYS A 38 1.99 -4.10 6.45
C LYS A 38 0.91 -4.41 7.48
N GLY A 39 0.79 -3.60 8.53
CA GLY A 39 -0.25 -3.74 9.55
C GLY A 39 -1.67 -3.64 8.97
N PHE A 40 -1.92 -2.62 8.16
CA PHE A 40 -3.23 -2.45 7.50
C PHE A 40 -3.54 -3.62 6.56
N LEU A 41 -2.57 -4.01 5.72
CA LEU A 41 -2.76 -5.09 4.78
C LEU A 41 -2.94 -6.45 5.45
N SER A 42 -2.22 -6.70 6.55
CA SER A 42 -2.39 -7.90 7.38
C SER A 42 -3.80 -7.99 7.95
N LEU A 43 -4.32 -6.87 8.47
CA LEU A 43 -5.68 -6.84 9.01
C LEU A 43 -6.72 -7.10 7.91
N SER A 44 -6.59 -6.47 6.74
CA SER A 44 -7.44 -6.76 5.58
C SER A 44 -7.31 -8.21 5.10
N ALA A 45 -6.13 -8.82 5.15
CA ALA A 45 -5.95 -10.23 4.83
C ALA A 45 -6.60 -11.17 5.86
N GLN A 46 -6.73 -10.75 7.12
CA GLN A 46 -7.38 -11.52 8.18
C GLN A 46 -8.90 -11.39 8.14
N THR A 47 -9.42 -10.17 8.05
CA THR A 47 -10.87 -9.87 8.06
C THR A 47 -11.53 -10.08 6.70
N GLY A 48 -10.78 -9.87 5.62
CA GLY A 48 -11.34 -9.79 4.27
C GLY A 48 -12.00 -8.45 3.98
N GLU A 49 -11.77 -7.43 4.81
CA GLU A 49 -12.35 -6.09 4.64
C GLU A 49 -11.35 -5.14 3.99
N LYS A 50 -11.82 -4.38 3.00
CA LYS A 50 -11.03 -3.38 2.27
C LYS A 50 -10.89 -2.07 3.03
N PHE A 51 -11.88 -1.77 3.87
CA PHE A 51 -11.96 -0.56 4.68
C PHE A 51 -11.72 -0.93 6.13
N ASN A 52 -11.04 -0.05 6.85
CA ASN A 52 -10.61 -0.30 8.21
C ASN A 52 -10.64 1.01 8.99
N ASP A 53 -11.41 1.02 10.07
CA ASP A 53 -11.58 2.15 10.98
C ASP A 53 -10.29 2.55 11.71
N LYS A 54 -9.27 1.69 11.67
CA LYS A 54 -7.95 1.95 12.25
C LYS A 54 -7.02 2.75 11.33
N ILE A 55 -7.42 3.04 10.09
CA ILE A 55 -6.65 3.87 9.17
C ILE A 55 -6.83 5.34 9.59
N PRO A 56 -5.77 6.04 10.02
CA PRO A 56 -5.86 7.46 10.37
C PRO A 56 -6.23 8.33 9.17
N GLU A 57 -6.98 9.41 9.39
CA GLU A 57 -7.40 10.35 8.34
C GLU A 57 -6.21 11.10 7.70
N ASP A 58 -5.10 11.25 8.42
CA ASP A 58 -3.89 11.94 8.00
C ASP A 58 -2.79 10.99 7.48
N ILE A 59 -3.08 9.69 7.35
CA ILE A 59 -2.06 8.67 7.05
C ILE A 59 -1.30 8.93 5.75
N LEU A 60 -1.99 9.41 4.72
CA LEU A 60 -1.39 9.65 3.41
C LEU A 60 -0.40 10.82 3.48
N ASP A 61 -0.78 11.91 4.14
CA ASP A 61 0.09 13.07 4.34
C ASP A 61 1.26 12.74 5.25
N MET A 62 1.01 11.96 6.30
CA MET A 62 2.06 11.44 7.16
C MET A 62 3.06 10.61 6.33
N PHE A 63 2.63 9.69 5.46
CA PHE A 63 3.57 8.97 4.58
C PHE A 63 4.37 9.94 3.72
N ARG A 64 3.75 10.90 3.03
CA ARG A 64 4.47 11.85 2.16
C ARG A 64 5.46 12.76 2.92
N SER A 65 5.24 12.97 4.21
CA SER A 65 6.07 13.84 5.05
C SER A 65 7.34 13.17 5.58
N VAL A 66 7.40 11.83 5.63
CA VAL A 66 8.55 11.12 6.21
C VAL A 66 9.78 11.29 5.30
N PRO A 67 10.92 11.81 5.80
CA PRO A 67 12.15 11.90 5.03
C PRO A 67 12.65 10.53 4.60
N LEU A 68 12.93 10.37 3.31
CA LEU A 68 13.35 9.09 2.73
C LEU A 68 14.86 9.07 2.48
N ILE A 69 15.46 7.89 2.70
CA ILE A 69 16.80 7.56 2.23
C ILE A 69 16.62 6.50 1.12
N PRO A 70 16.55 6.89 -0.16
CA PRO A 70 16.12 6.01 -1.26
C PRO A 70 16.93 4.72 -1.38
N GLU A 71 18.22 4.77 -1.04
CA GLU A 71 19.15 3.64 -1.10
C GLU A 71 18.74 2.46 -0.19
N ARG A 72 17.94 2.72 0.86
CA ARG A 72 17.47 1.66 1.77
C ARG A 72 16.29 0.87 1.22
N TYR A 73 15.59 1.41 0.23
CA TYR A 73 14.28 0.90 -0.20
C TYR A 73 14.29 0.39 -1.65
N LYS A 74 15.30 0.70 -2.44
CA LYS A 74 15.46 0.18 -3.80
C LYS A 74 15.98 -1.26 -3.81
N ASN A 75 15.14 -2.21 -3.39
CA ASN A 75 15.38 -3.65 -3.50
C ASN A 75 14.26 -4.35 -4.28
N ILE A 76 14.55 -5.54 -4.80
CA ILE A 76 13.63 -6.28 -5.68
C ILE A 76 12.36 -6.68 -4.94
N GLU A 77 12.47 -7.02 -3.65
CA GLU A 77 11.35 -7.43 -2.81
C GLU A 77 10.32 -6.32 -2.64
N LEU A 78 10.77 -5.06 -2.54
CA LEU A 78 9.88 -3.92 -2.42
C LEU A 78 9.15 -3.61 -3.72
N TYR A 79 9.82 -3.73 -4.88
CA TYR A 79 9.17 -3.61 -6.19
C TYR A 79 8.16 -4.72 -6.43
N GLU A 80 8.45 -5.96 -6.02
CA GLU A 80 7.47 -7.06 -6.11
C GLU A 80 6.24 -6.80 -5.25
N ALA A 81 6.44 -6.28 -4.02
CA ALA A 81 5.33 -5.92 -3.14
C ALA A 81 4.50 -4.78 -3.74
N PHE A 82 5.14 -3.76 -4.30
CA PHE A 82 4.47 -2.66 -4.99
C PHE A 82 3.64 -3.17 -6.17
N SER A 83 4.21 -4.00 -7.04
CA SER A 83 3.52 -4.54 -8.21
C SER A 83 2.31 -5.39 -7.81
N GLU A 84 2.43 -6.23 -6.78
CA GLU A 84 1.33 -7.06 -6.30
C GLU A 84 0.19 -6.18 -5.76
N VAL A 85 0.48 -5.16 -4.93
CA VAL A 85 -0.54 -4.24 -4.41
C VAL A 85 -1.17 -3.40 -5.53
N GLN A 86 -0.35 -2.90 -6.46
CA GLN A 86 -0.79 -2.12 -7.60
C GLN A 86 -1.79 -2.91 -8.45
N SER A 87 -1.52 -4.19 -8.71
CA SER A 87 -2.44 -5.04 -9.49
C SER A 87 -3.84 -5.14 -8.87
N ILE A 88 -3.94 -5.14 -7.54
CA ILE A 88 -5.22 -5.14 -6.83
C ILE A 88 -5.98 -3.83 -7.07
N CYS A 89 -5.26 -2.71 -7.04
CA CYS A 89 -5.83 -1.38 -7.26
C CYS A 89 -6.25 -1.19 -8.73
N ASP A 90 -5.41 -1.59 -9.68
CA ASP A 90 -5.67 -1.45 -11.12
C ASP A 90 -6.93 -2.20 -11.56
N ASP A 91 -7.13 -3.40 -11.01
CA ASP A 91 -8.29 -4.26 -11.27
C ASP A 91 -9.56 -3.82 -10.50
N CYS A 92 -9.47 -2.85 -9.59
CA CYS A 92 -10.63 -2.29 -8.89
C CYS A 92 -11.48 -1.43 -9.83
N SER A 93 -12.81 -1.47 -9.71
CA SER A 93 -13.65 -0.48 -10.41
C SER A 93 -13.38 0.92 -9.85
N THR A 94 -13.53 1.96 -10.69
CA THR A 94 -13.36 3.35 -10.22
C THR A 94 -14.42 3.72 -9.19
N ASP A 95 -15.65 3.20 -9.31
CA ASP A 95 -16.75 3.47 -8.38
C ASP A 95 -16.53 2.85 -6.99
N GLU A 96 -15.69 1.82 -6.90
CA GLU A 96 -15.30 1.20 -5.64
C GLU A 96 -13.98 1.78 -5.09
N HIS A 97 -13.31 2.65 -5.85
CA HIS A 97 -12.03 3.23 -5.44
C HIS A 97 -12.23 4.29 -4.36
N ASP A 98 -11.36 4.26 -3.37
CA ASP A 98 -11.33 5.24 -2.28
C ASP A 98 -9.88 5.43 -1.87
N SER A 99 -9.46 6.67 -1.72
CA SER A 99 -8.05 7.01 -1.43
C SER A 99 -7.58 6.46 -0.07
N TYR A 100 -8.51 6.20 0.85
CA TYR A 100 -8.28 5.67 2.19
C TYR A 100 -8.60 4.18 2.35
N CYS A 101 -8.95 3.48 1.26
CA CYS A 101 -9.03 2.03 1.31
C CYS A 101 -7.64 1.42 1.57
N THR A 102 -7.59 0.26 2.25
CA THR A 102 -6.32 -0.37 2.63
C THR A 102 -5.37 -0.54 1.44
N VAL A 103 -5.90 -0.91 0.27
CA VAL A 103 -5.08 -1.12 -0.94
C VAL A 103 -4.39 0.17 -1.36
N ASN A 104 -5.12 1.28 -1.46
CA ASN A 104 -4.56 2.55 -1.92
C ASN A 104 -3.64 3.19 -0.88
N VAL A 105 -3.95 3.06 0.42
CA VAL A 105 -3.07 3.51 1.51
C VAL A 105 -1.74 2.77 1.45
N VAL A 106 -1.78 1.45 1.30
CA VAL A 106 -0.57 0.62 1.18
C VAL A 106 0.19 0.93 -0.10
N LEU A 107 -0.52 1.09 -1.22
CA LEU A 107 0.08 1.45 -2.51
C LEU A 107 0.79 2.80 -2.43
N THR A 108 0.19 3.77 -1.74
CA THR A 108 0.78 5.08 -1.51
C THR A 108 2.04 4.97 -0.65
N ALA A 109 2.03 4.17 0.42
CA ALA A 109 3.22 3.94 1.24
C ALA A 109 4.39 3.38 0.41
N LEU A 110 4.11 2.39 -0.44
CA LEU A 110 5.12 1.76 -1.29
C LEU A 110 5.58 2.69 -2.42
N GLY A 111 4.66 3.38 -3.07
CA GLY A 111 4.96 4.32 -4.14
C GLY A 111 5.76 5.53 -3.63
N VAL A 112 5.46 6.03 -2.44
CA VAL A 112 6.26 7.09 -1.80
C VAL A 112 7.71 6.65 -1.61
N LEU A 113 7.94 5.40 -1.19
CA LEU A 113 9.29 4.85 -1.00
C LEU A 113 10.07 4.66 -2.31
N LEU A 114 9.39 4.25 -3.38
CA LEU A 114 10.02 3.86 -4.65
C LEU A 114 10.14 5.05 -5.62
N GLU A 115 9.07 5.81 -5.76
CA GLU A 115 8.89 6.87 -6.77
C GLU A 115 9.02 8.29 -6.16
N GLY A 116 8.89 8.41 -4.84
CA GLY A 116 9.05 9.67 -4.11
C GLY A 116 7.75 10.22 -3.52
N LYS A 117 7.87 11.25 -2.67
CA LYS A 117 6.78 11.81 -1.85
C LYS A 117 5.54 12.28 -2.63
N ASP A 118 5.69 12.61 -3.91
CA ASP A 118 4.62 13.13 -4.75
C ASP A 118 3.89 11.99 -5.50
N TYR A 119 4.15 10.73 -5.15
CA TYR A 119 3.46 9.58 -5.71
C TYR A 119 1.94 9.66 -5.46
N VAL A 120 1.20 9.43 -6.53
CA VAL A 120 -0.26 9.31 -6.57
C VAL A 120 -0.59 8.13 -7.47
N SER A 121 -1.50 7.26 -7.03
CA SER A 121 -1.93 6.10 -7.83
C SER A 121 -2.67 6.56 -9.09
N ASP A 122 -2.64 5.75 -10.14
CA ASP A 122 -3.34 6.12 -11.39
C ASP A 122 -4.87 6.16 -11.21
N LYS A 123 -5.41 5.46 -10.20
CA LYS A 123 -6.82 5.55 -9.83
C LYS A 123 -7.14 6.87 -9.14
N ASP A 124 -6.31 7.33 -8.22
CA ASP A 124 -6.47 8.66 -7.60
C ASP A 124 -6.36 9.78 -8.63
N LYS A 125 -5.42 9.70 -9.59
CA LYS A 125 -5.31 10.68 -10.68
C LYS A 125 -6.61 10.79 -11.49
N LYS A 126 -7.21 9.65 -11.83
CA LYS A 126 -8.49 9.59 -12.56
C LYS A 126 -9.65 10.19 -11.78
N LEU A 127 -9.65 10.15 -10.44
CA LEU A 127 -10.68 10.82 -9.63
C LEU A 127 -10.53 12.35 -9.62
N ILE A 128 -9.32 12.86 -9.79
CA ILE A 128 -9.06 14.31 -9.80
C ILE A 128 -9.39 14.93 -11.18
N GLU A 129 -9.23 14.14 -12.25
CA GLU A 129 -9.46 14.57 -13.63
C GLU A 129 -10.93 14.48 -14.08
N ASN A 130 -11.80 13.81 -13.32
CA ASN A 130 -13.25 13.67 -13.59
C ASN A 130 -14.08 14.52 -12.62
#